data_AF-E7G664-F1
#
_entry.id   AF-E7G664-F1
#
_cell.length_a   1.000
_cell.length_b   1.000
_cell.length_c   1.000
_cell.angle_alpha   90.00
_cell.angle_beta   90.00
_cell.angle_gamma   90.00
#
_symmetry.space_group_name_H-M   'P 1'
#
loop_
_entity.id
_entity.type
_entity.pdbx_description
1 polymer ?
#
loop_
_entity_poly.entity_id
_entity_poly.type
_entity_poly.pdbx_seq_one_letter_code
_entity_poly.pdbx_strand_id
1 'polypeptide(L)'
;MLKLDRLNDIDMLEPMRLNQVRIIYQGEDGIIFHELRSDTCMISMNNVHNFKTLYEQKELHQYQLFNVKQKDIADVLVNDYHQTLQFACYQAVYEHSKHIPIEYPLEVNICLLTSQYSQKIKEVYQHSDDSQYIDELIAKKHLWGLFENNELAGFIGIHNEGSMGLLEVLPQYQRRGYAMMLESYLINYFIDHSWIPYCQVIEDNYASLQLQKKLGLEISSRLSYWLFEN
;
A
#
# COMPACT_ATOMS: atom_id res chain seq x y z
N MET A 1 1.72 24.23 11.94
CA MET A 1 2.25 22.95 11.45
C MET A 1 1.09 22.05 11.10
N LEU A 2 0.92 21.73 9.82
CA LEU A 2 -0.01 20.69 9.38
C LEU A 2 0.32 19.40 10.16
N LYS A 3 -0.66 18.89 10.89
CA LYS A 3 -0.49 17.69 11.70
C LYS A 3 -0.99 16.50 10.89
N LEU A 4 -0.10 15.54 10.63
CA LEU A 4 -0.48 14.25 10.07
C LEU A 4 -1.44 13.54 11.03
N ASP A 5 -2.48 12.98 10.46
CA ASP A 5 -3.50 12.22 11.15
C ASP A 5 -3.19 10.72 11.10
N ARG A 6 -3.32 10.05 12.24
CA ARG A 6 -2.91 8.65 12.41
C ARG A 6 -3.57 7.68 11.42
N LEU A 7 -4.78 8.00 10.97
CA LEU A 7 -5.57 7.14 10.10
C LEU A 7 -5.45 7.58 8.65
N ASN A 8 -5.60 8.89 8.37
CA ASN A 8 -5.57 9.42 7.00
C ASN A 8 -4.17 9.41 6.38
N ASP A 9 -3.12 9.49 7.20
CA ASP A 9 -1.74 9.67 6.77
C ASP A 9 -0.83 8.52 7.26
N ILE A 10 -1.39 7.33 7.52
CA ILE A 10 -0.64 6.17 8.02
C ILE A 10 0.49 5.72 7.08
N ASP A 11 0.24 5.76 5.77
CA ASP A 11 1.19 5.51 4.69
C ASP A 11 2.32 6.53 4.64
N MET A 12 2.18 7.67 5.33
CA MET A 12 3.29 8.58 5.59
C MET A 12 3.94 8.34 6.96
N LEU A 13 3.12 8.11 7.99
CA LEU A 13 3.56 7.99 9.38
C LEU A 13 4.38 6.72 9.65
N GLU A 14 3.98 5.58 9.08
CA GLU A 14 4.66 4.32 9.33
C GLU A 14 6.06 4.27 8.70
N PRO A 15 6.27 4.66 7.42
CA PRO A 15 7.61 4.79 6.88
C PRO A 15 8.49 5.77 7.67
N MET A 16 7.93 6.89 8.15
CA MET A 16 8.63 7.84 9.02
C MET A 16 9.07 7.17 10.33
N ARG A 17 8.16 6.43 10.99
CA ARG A 17 8.45 5.72 12.24
C ARG A 17 9.54 4.67 12.07
N LEU A 18 9.58 4.01 10.91
CA LEU A 18 10.56 2.99 10.55
C LEU A 18 11.88 3.56 10.01
N ASN A 19 12.04 4.89 9.95
CA ASN A 19 13.20 5.58 9.38
C ASN A 19 13.46 5.24 7.91
N GLN A 20 12.40 4.96 7.14
CA GLN A 20 12.47 4.65 5.71
C GLN A 20 12.21 5.88 4.84
N VAL A 21 12.48 7.08 5.38
CA VAL A 21 12.23 8.33 4.68
C VAL A 21 13.42 9.27 4.74
N ARG A 22 13.53 10.13 3.73
CA ARG A 22 14.41 11.30 3.73
C ARG A 22 13.56 12.55 3.57
N ILE A 23 13.50 13.38 4.62
CA ILE A 23 12.73 14.64 4.60
C ILE A 23 13.34 15.60 3.59
N ILE A 24 12.52 16.09 2.66
CA ILE A 24 12.89 17.10 1.66
C ILE A 24 12.48 18.49 2.15
N TYR A 25 11.30 18.58 2.77
CA TYR A 25 10.73 19.79 3.34
C TYR A 25 9.85 19.45 4.56
N GLN A 26 9.94 20.29 5.59
CA GLN A 26 9.00 20.27 6.72
C GLN A 26 8.81 21.71 7.22
N GLY A 27 7.56 22.17 7.19
CA GLY A 27 7.21 23.54 7.56
C GLY A 27 5.82 23.65 8.17
N GLU A 28 5.34 24.87 8.35
CA GLU A 28 4.03 25.10 8.98
C GLU A 28 2.85 24.61 8.13
N ASP A 29 3.03 24.58 6.81
CA ASP A 29 2.04 24.28 5.79
C ASP A 29 2.10 22.84 5.27
N GLY A 30 3.07 22.03 5.72
CA GLY A 30 3.14 20.61 5.38
C GLY A 30 4.52 19.98 5.44
N ILE A 31 4.60 18.80 4.82
CA ILE A 31 5.79 17.97 4.75
C ILE A 31 5.88 17.32 3.35
N ILE A 32 7.12 17.24 2.84
CA ILE A 32 7.47 16.48 1.65
C ILE A 32 8.65 15.59 2.02
N PHE A 33 8.58 14.31 1.69
CA PHE A 33 9.71 13.41 1.87
C PHE A 33 9.80 12.37 0.75
N HIS A 34 10.99 11.80 0.63
CA HIS A 34 11.25 10.64 -0.21
C HIS A 34 11.11 9.36 0.63
N GLU A 35 10.21 8.44 0.25
CA GLU A 35 10.10 7.07 0.78
C GLU A 35 11.13 6.17 0.08
N LEU A 36 12.07 5.64 0.86
CA LEU A 36 13.33 5.07 0.35
C LEU A 36 13.19 3.65 -0.23
N ARG A 37 12.09 2.95 0.02
CA ARG A 37 11.87 1.56 -0.43
C ARG A 37 11.16 1.50 -1.78
N SER A 38 10.27 2.45 -2.03
CA SER A 38 9.47 2.56 -3.27
C SER A 38 9.88 3.73 -4.17
N ASP A 39 10.90 4.49 -3.79
CA ASP A 39 11.34 5.70 -4.52
C ASP A 39 10.21 6.71 -4.75
N THR A 40 9.33 6.86 -3.75
CA THR A 40 8.10 7.66 -3.87
C THR A 40 8.27 9.02 -3.19
N CYS A 41 7.90 10.09 -3.88
CA CYS A 41 7.76 11.41 -3.28
C CYS A 41 6.38 11.54 -2.60
N MET A 42 6.38 11.54 -1.28
CA MET A 42 5.18 11.62 -0.44
C MET A 42 4.94 13.07 -0.03
N ILE A 43 3.74 13.59 -0.30
CA ILE A 43 3.40 15.01 -0.11
C ILE A 43 2.14 15.15 0.73
N SER A 44 2.25 15.89 1.84
CA SER A 44 1.10 16.42 2.57
C SER A 44 1.29 17.91 2.81
N MET A 45 0.65 18.74 2.00
CA MET A 45 0.77 20.20 2.03
C MET A 45 -0.57 20.88 1.71
N ASN A 46 -0.86 22.00 2.37
CA ASN A 46 -2.09 22.77 2.14
C ASN A 46 -1.86 24.09 1.38
N ASN A 47 -0.60 24.43 1.06
CA ASN A 47 -0.26 25.68 0.38
C ASN A 47 0.25 25.41 -1.03
N VAL A 48 -0.64 25.53 -2.02
CA VAL A 48 -0.36 25.34 -3.44
C VAL A 48 0.77 26.24 -3.95
N HIS A 49 0.80 27.52 -3.54
CA HIS A 49 1.82 28.46 -4.04
C HIS A 49 3.22 28.09 -3.54
N ASN A 50 3.32 27.74 -2.25
CA ASN A 50 4.58 27.28 -1.69
C ASN A 50 4.99 25.91 -2.27
N PHE A 51 4.04 25.00 -2.48
CA PHE A 51 4.30 23.72 -3.14
C PHE A 51 4.96 23.91 -4.51
N LYS A 52 4.42 24.76 -5.38
CA LYS A 52 5.03 25.06 -6.69
C LYS A 52 6.46 25.60 -6.56
N THR A 53 6.69 26.47 -5.59
CA THR A 53 8.04 27.01 -5.30
C THR A 53 9.00 25.89 -4.88
N LEU A 54 8.56 25.00 -3.99
CA LEU A 54 9.35 23.86 -3.52
C LEU A 54 9.57 22.82 -4.62
N TYR A 55 8.59 22.60 -5.51
CA TYR A 55 8.70 21.67 -6.63
C TYR A 55 9.93 22.00 -7.50
N GLU A 56 10.09 23.29 -7.85
CA GLU A 56 11.25 23.76 -8.61
C GLU A 56 12.53 23.74 -7.76
N GLN A 57 12.48 24.33 -6.55
CA GLN A 57 13.69 24.50 -5.72
C GLN A 57 14.28 23.21 -5.19
N LYS A 58 13.46 22.17 -5.03
CA LYS A 58 13.85 20.84 -4.53
C LYS A 58 13.95 19.81 -5.65
N GLU A 59 13.84 20.25 -6.90
CA GLU A 59 13.95 19.40 -8.10
C GLU A 59 13.02 18.18 -8.01
N LEU A 60 11.76 18.38 -7.60
CA LEU A 60 10.83 17.26 -7.39
C LEU A 60 10.46 16.54 -8.68
N HIS A 61 10.71 17.14 -9.84
CA HIS A 61 10.57 16.52 -11.16
C HIS A 61 11.45 15.28 -11.37
N GLN A 62 12.44 15.04 -10.50
CA GLN A 62 13.27 13.83 -10.56
C GLN A 62 12.52 12.56 -10.11
N TYR A 63 11.41 12.69 -9.37
CA TYR A 63 10.64 11.55 -8.88
C TYR A 63 9.60 11.13 -9.91
N GLN A 64 9.51 9.84 -10.18
CA GLN A 64 8.54 9.28 -11.13
C GLN A 64 7.20 8.92 -10.47
N LEU A 65 7.17 8.89 -9.13
CA LEU A 65 6.06 8.40 -8.36
C LEU A 65 5.74 9.35 -7.20
N PHE A 66 4.48 9.78 -7.15
CA PHE A 66 3.96 10.67 -6.12
C PHE A 66 2.77 10.05 -5.40
N ASN A 67 2.72 10.22 -4.08
CA ASN A 67 1.53 10.00 -3.27
C ASN A 67 1.21 11.30 -2.53
N VAL A 68 -0.01 11.79 -2.70
CA VAL A 68 -0.41 13.14 -2.30
C VAL A 68 -1.68 13.12 -1.46
N LYS A 69 -1.70 13.86 -0.35
CA LYS A 69 -2.83 13.92 0.59
C LYS A 69 -3.90 14.96 0.25
N GLN A 70 -3.54 16.01 -0.47
CA GLN A 70 -4.45 17.08 -0.82
C GLN A 70 -4.73 17.10 -2.32
N LYS A 71 -6.02 17.15 -2.66
CA LYS A 71 -6.49 17.10 -4.06
C LYS A 71 -6.01 18.28 -4.89
N ASP A 72 -5.91 19.46 -4.29
CA ASP A 72 -5.41 20.67 -4.95
C ASP A 72 -3.92 20.55 -5.33
N ILE A 73 -3.11 19.91 -4.51
CA ILE A 73 -1.70 19.60 -4.84
C ILE A 73 -1.63 18.54 -5.94
N ALA A 74 -2.46 17.49 -5.87
CA ALA A 74 -2.55 16.49 -6.95
C ALA A 74 -2.97 17.15 -8.28
N ASP A 75 -3.91 18.09 -8.24
CA ASP A 75 -4.36 18.84 -9.42
C ASP A 75 -3.26 19.71 -10.02
N VAL A 76 -2.37 20.27 -9.21
CA VAL A 76 -1.19 20.99 -9.71
C VAL A 76 -0.24 20.04 -10.42
N LEU A 77 0.05 18.87 -9.82
CA LEU A 77 0.91 17.86 -10.46
C LEU A 77 0.35 17.42 -11.82
N VAL A 78 -0.97 17.24 -11.94
CA VAL A 78 -1.61 16.87 -13.21
C VAL A 78 -1.60 18.02 -14.22
N ASN A 79 -2.12 19.19 -13.84
CA ASN A 79 -2.40 20.27 -14.78
C ASN A 79 -1.14 21.05 -15.19
N ASP A 80 -0.22 21.25 -14.25
CA ASP A 80 0.94 22.12 -14.43
C ASP A 80 2.23 21.34 -14.66
N TYR A 81 2.34 20.14 -14.09
CA TYR A 81 3.53 19.29 -14.16
C TYR A 81 3.32 17.97 -14.94
N HIS A 82 2.17 17.84 -15.62
CA HIS A 82 1.84 16.77 -16.55
C HIS A 82 2.03 15.35 -16.00
N GLN A 83 1.84 15.17 -14.69
CA GLN A 83 1.75 13.85 -14.07
C GLN A 83 0.39 13.23 -14.39
N THR A 84 0.31 11.91 -14.33
CA THR A 84 -0.95 11.19 -14.56
C THR A 84 -1.49 10.66 -13.24
N LEU A 85 -2.71 11.10 -12.88
CA LEU A 85 -3.47 10.54 -11.77
C LEU A 85 -3.93 9.14 -12.13
N GLN A 86 -3.65 8.18 -11.25
CA GLN A 86 -3.83 6.76 -11.57
C GLN A 86 -4.96 6.17 -10.78
N PHE A 87 -4.96 6.43 -9.46
CA PHE A 87 -6.07 6.08 -8.60
C PHE A 87 -6.08 6.96 -7.34
N ALA A 88 -7.25 7.03 -6.73
CA ALA A 88 -7.45 7.51 -5.38
C ALA A 88 -7.79 6.33 -4.46
N CYS A 89 -7.30 6.36 -3.23
CA CYS A 89 -7.50 5.27 -2.28
C CYS A 89 -7.72 5.78 -0.85
N TYR A 90 -8.53 5.04 -0.09
CA TYR A 90 -8.60 5.17 1.34
C TYR A 90 -7.45 4.40 2.00
N GLN A 91 -7.04 4.86 3.18
CA GLN A 91 -6.21 4.08 4.08
C GLN A 91 -7.13 3.22 4.96
N ALA A 92 -6.76 1.97 5.18
CA ALA A 92 -7.40 1.10 6.16
C ALA A 92 -6.35 0.66 7.18
N VAL A 93 -6.60 0.87 8.47
CA VAL A 93 -5.62 0.66 9.54
C VAL A 93 -6.16 -0.27 10.60
N TYR A 94 -5.38 -1.28 10.95
CA TYR A 94 -5.66 -2.12 12.11
C TYR A 94 -5.02 -1.50 13.37
N GLU A 95 -5.78 -0.70 14.10
CA GLU A 95 -5.26 -0.01 15.31
C GLU A 95 -5.07 -0.94 16.51
N HIS A 96 -5.58 -2.18 16.43
CA HIS A 96 -5.45 -3.14 17.51
C HIS A 96 -4.08 -3.82 17.47
N SER A 97 -3.44 -3.97 18.62
CA SER A 97 -2.20 -4.73 18.76
C SER A 97 -2.45 -6.21 19.08
N LYS A 98 -3.60 -6.76 18.67
CA LYS A 98 -4.02 -8.13 18.99
C LYS A 98 -4.07 -8.96 17.72
N HIS A 99 -3.49 -10.16 17.78
CA HIS A 99 -3.62 -11.12 16.69
C HIS A 99 -5.07 -11.48 16.38
N ILE A 100 -5.37 -11.60 15.08
CA ILE A 100 -6.61 -12.15 14.57
C ILE A 100 -6.49 -13.68 14.60
N PRO A 101 -7.40 -14.40 15.28
CA PRO A 101 -7.37 -15.85 15.27
C PRO A 101 -7.64 -16.39 13.86
N ILE A 102 -6.85 -17.38 13.44
CA ILE A 102 -7.00 -18.03 12.14
C ILE A 102 -7.23 -19.52 12.37
N GLU A 103 -8.34 -20.03 11.84
CA GLU A 103 -8.63 -21.46 11.80
C GLU A 103 -8.21 -21.99 10.43
N TYR A 104 -7.20 -22.86 10.40
CA TYR A 104 -6.72 -23.50 9.19
C TYR A 104 -7.43 -24.85 9.00
N PRO A 105 -8.16 -25.04 7.88
CA PRO A 105 -8.54 -26.38 7.43
C PRO A 105 -7.32 -27.28 7.27
N LEU A 106 -7.48 -28.59 7.43
CA LEU A 106 -6.36 -29.57 7.41
C LEU A 106 -5.54 -29.52 6.11
N GLU A 107 -6.22 -29.27 5.01
CA GLU A 107 -5.67 -29.21 3.66
C GLU A 107 -5.16 -27.81 3.26
N VAL A 108 -5.26 -26.83 4.16
CA VAL A 108 -4.92 -25.42 3.88
C VAL A 108 -3.70 -24.98 4.68
N ASN A 109 -2.75 -24.33 4.01
CA ASN A 109 -1.64 -23.65 4.65
C ASN A 109 -1.27 -22.34 3.95
N ILE A 110 -0.57 -21.45 4.67
CA ILE A 110 0.02 -20.24 4.11
C ILE A 110 1.54 -20.32 4.26
N CYS A 111 2.26 -20.09 3.17
CA CYS A 111 3.72 -20.06 3.18
C CYS A 111 4.29 -19.01 2.22
N LEU A 112 5.56 -18.66 2.42
CA LEU A 112 6.27 -17.74 1.53
C LEU A 112 6.32 -18.31 0.11
N LEU A 113 6.05 -17.45 -0.87
CA LEU A 113 6.20 -17.81 -2.27
C LEU A 113 7.69 -17.79 -2.64
N THR A 114 8.06 -18.75 -3.48
CA THR A 114 9.39 -18.85 -4.09
C THR A 114 9.30 -18.53 -5.58
N SER A 115 10.45 -18.39 -6.24
CA SER A 115 10.52 -18.02 -7.66
C SER A 115 9.76 -18.96 -8.60
N GLN A 116 9.50 -20.21 -8.19
CA GLN A 116 8.70 -21.16 -8.96
C GLN A 116 7.25 -20.70 -9.20
N TYR A 117 6.73 -19.79 -8.38
CA TYR A 117 5.37 -19.26 -8.51
C TYR A 117 5.31 -17.93 -9.25
N SER A 118 6.45 -17.31 -9.55
CA SER A 118 6.53 -15.97 -10.16
C SER A 118 5.70 -15.86 -11.43
N GLN A 119 5.87 -16.79 -12.39
CA GLN A 119 5.13 -16.76 -13.65
C GLN A 119 3.62 -16.86 -13.42
N LYS A 120 3.16 -17.80 -12.57
CA LYS A 120 1.74 -17.99 -12.27
C LYS A 120 1.11 -16.74 -11.65
N ILE A 121 1.85 -16.02 -10.81
CA ILE A 121 1.37 -14.78 -10.18
C ILE A 121 1.25 -13.67 -11.23
N LYS A 122 2.24 -13.51 -12.11
CA LYS A 122 2.20 -12.51 -13.20
C LYS A 122 1.05 -12.75 -14.17
N GLU A 123 0.69 -14.00 -14.42
CA GLU A 123 -0.46 -14.34 -15.28
C GLU A 123 -1.81 -13.96 -14.65
N VAL A 124 -1.89 -13.96 -13.32
CA VAL A 124 -3.12 -13.73 -12.56
C VAL A 124 -3.25 -12.27 -12.13
N TYR A 125 -2.15 -11.64 -11.74
CA TYR A 125 -2.11 -10.28 -11.21
C TYR A 125 -1.99 -9.26 -12.35
N GLN A 126 -3.12 -8.90 -12.94
CA GLN A 126 -3.20 -7.92 -14.04
C GLN A 126 -2.92 -6.47 -13.62
N HIS A 127 -2.60 -6.24 -12.34
CA HIS A 127 -2.34 -4.90 -11.77
C HIS A 127 -0.86 -4.53 -11.71
N SER A 128 0.06 -5.36 -12.22
CA SER A 128 1.46 -4.99 -12.39
C SER A 128 1.88 -5.11 -13.85
N ASP A 129 2.02 -3.98 -14.54
CA ASP A 129 2.68 -3.92 -15.85
C ASP A 129 4.19 -4.20 -15.76
N ASP A 130 4.74 -4.21 -14.54
CA ASP A 130 6.13 -4.53 -14.27
C ASP A 130 6.33 -6.00 -13.85
N SER A 131 6.78 -6.81 -14.81
CA SER A 131 7.15 -8.20 -14.56
C SER A 131 8.31 -8.35 -13.55
N GLN A 132 9.16 -7.35 -13.34
CA GLN A 132 10.26 -7.43 -12.37
C GLN A 132 9.76 -7.29 -10.94
N TYR A 133 8.68 -6.52 -10.73
CA TYR A 133 8.14 -6.21 -9.42
C TYR A 133 7.82 -7.47 -8.58
N ILE A 134 7.14 -8.46 -9.15
CA ILE A 134 6.81 -9.71 -8.44
C ILE A 134 8.07 -10.48 -8.02
N ASP A 135 9.10 -10.51 -8.86
CA ASP A 135 10.36 -11.20 -8.54
C ASP A 135 11.08 -10.52 -7.38
N GLU A 136 11.06 -9.19 -7.33
CA GLU A 136 11.62 -8.43 -6.22
C GLU A 136 10.92 -8.72 -4.90
N LEU A 137 9.58 -8.79 -4.90
CA LEU A 137 8.80 -9.10 -3.70
C LEU A 137 9.08 -10.51 -3.18
N ILE A 138 9.20 -11.49 -4.08
CA ILE A 138 9.61 -12.85 -3.72
C ILE A 138 11.02 -12.85 -3.12
N ALA A 139 11.97 -12.14 -3.73
CA ALA A 139 13.33 -12.04 -3.22
C ALA A 139 13.40 -11.38 -1.83
N LYS A 140 12.56 -10.37 -1.58
CA LYS A 140 12.38 -9.70 -0.28
C LYS A 140 11.60 -10.54 0.74
N LYS A 141 11.05 -11.69 0.35
CA LYS A 141 10.14 -12.53 1.17
C LYS A 141 8.89 -11.76 1.61
N HIS A 142 8.35 -10.93 0.72
CA HIS A 142 7.19 -10.08 0.95
C HIS A 142 5.92 -10.59 0.23
N LEU A 143 5.89 -11.87 -0.14
CA LEU A 143 4.78 -12.48 -0.86
C LEU A 143 4.48 -13.88 -0.31
N TRP A 144 3.24 -14.10 0.09
CA TRP A 144 2.76 -15.36 0.67
C TRP A 144 1.64 -15.93 -0.19
N GLY A 145 1.61 -17.25 -0.29
CA GLY A 145 0.56 -18.01 -0.96
C GLY A 145 -0.25 -18.81 0.03
N LEU A 146 -1.56 -18.84 -0.19
CA LEU A 146 -2.45 -19.82 0.43
C LEU A 146 -2.57 -21.02 -0.50
N PHE A 147 -2.36 -22.20 0.03
CA PHE A 147 -2.42 -23.47 -0.69
C PHE A 147 -3.56 -24.32 -0.16
N GLU A 148 -4.39 -24.87 -1.03
CA GLU A 148 -5.37 -25.91 -0.72
C GLU A 148 -4.93 -27.19 -1.44
N ASN A 149 -4.70 -28.29 -0.71
CA ASN A 149 -4.20 -29.56 -1.27
C ASN A 149 -2.90 -29.40 -2.09
N ASN A 150 -1.97 -28.56 -1.62
CA ASN A 150 -0.71 -28.19 -2.29
C ASN A 150 -0.86 -27.39 -3.60
N GLU A 151 -2.07 -26.99 -3.97
CA GLU A 151 -2.31 -26.11 -5.12
C GLU A 151 -2.47 -24.66 -4.65
N LEU A 152 -1.78 -23.73 -5.31
CA LEU A 152 -1.89 -22.30 -5.01
C LEU A 152 -3.33 -21.85 -5.26
N ALA A 153 -3.99 -21.35 -4.22
CA ALA A 153 -5.38 -20.91 -4.21
C ALA A 153 -5.54 -19.38 -4.17
N GLY A 154 -4.54 -18.67 -3.65
CA GLY A 154 -4.49 -17.22 -3.61
C GLY A 154 -3.17 -16.73 -3.02
N PHE A 155 -2.94 -15.42 -3.05
CA PHE A 155 -1.74 -14.81 -2.51
C PHE A 155 -2.01 -13.42 -1.94
N ILE A 156 -1.07 -12.94 -1.12
CA ILE A 156 -1.06 -11.60 -0.51
C ILE A 156 0.41 -11.18 -0.31
N GLY A 157 0.68 -9.88 -0.22
CA GLY A 157 2.02 -9.40 0.05
C GLY A 157 2.10 -8.00 0.62
N ILE A 158 3.33 -7.49 0.66
CA ILE A 158 3.66 -6.15 1.13
C ILE A 158 4.20 -5.35 -0.04
N HIS A 159 3.57 -4.23 -0.35
CA HIS A 159 4.07 -3.30 -1.35
C HIS A 159 5.41 -2.70 -0.91
N ASN A 160 6.20 -2.14 -1.85
CA ASN A 160 7.55 -1.67 -1.53
C ASN A 160 7.54 -0.57 -0.45
N GLU A 161 6.55 0.32 -0.49
CA GLU A 161 6.31 1.39 0.49
C GLU A 161 5.80 0.87 1.86
N GLY A 162 5.52 -0.42 2.00
CA GLY A 162 5.24 -1.08 3.27
C GLY A 162 3.78 -1.36 3.61
N SER A 163 2.81 -0.93 2.79
CA SER A 163 1.41 -1.33 2.98
C SER A 163 1.17 -2.80 2.63
N MET A 164 0.23 -3.42 3.32
CA MET A 164 -0.36 -4.69 2.91
C MET A 164 -1.12 -4.50 1.58
N GLY A 165 -1.10 -5.52 0.72
CA GLY A 165 -1.84 -5.52 -0.53
C GLY A 165 -1.55 -6.76 -1.37
N LEU A 166 -1.64 -6.62 -2.70
CA LEU A 166 -1.44 -7.72 -3.66
C LEU A 166 -2.37 -8.93 -3.41
N LEU A 167 -3.50 -8.70 -2.75
CA LEU A 167 -4.42 -9.75 -2.36
C LEU A 167 -5.21 -10.22 -3.58
N GLU A 168 -5.09 -11.50 -3.90
CA GLU A 168 -5.87 -12.13 -4.96
C GLU A 168 -6.22 -13.57 -4.57
N VAL A 169 -7.47 -13.97 -4.82
CA VAL A 169 -7.93 -15.36 -4.65
C VAL A 169 -8.40 -15.86 -6.00
N LEU A 170 -7.76 -16.93 -6.47
CA LEU A 170 -8.04 -17.49 -7.79
C LEU A 170 -9.51 -17.88 -7.92
N PRO A 171 -10.14 -17.68 -9.10
CA PRO A 171 -11.59 -17.82 -9.29
C PRO A 171 -12.20 -19.10 -8.70
N GLN A 172 -11.53 -20.24 -8.85
CA GLN A 172 -12.01 -21.55 -8.39
C GLN A 172 -11.98 -21.75 -6.86
N TYR A 173 -11.27 -20.88 -6.12
CA TYR A 173 -11.15 -20.90 -4.65
C TYR A 173 -11.86 -19.72 -3.97
N GLN A 174 -12.55 -18.87 -4.71
CA GLN A 174 -13.31 -17.75 -4.15
C GLN A 174 -14.49 -18.24 -3.30
N ARG A 175 -15.00 -17.35 -2.44
CA ARG A 175 -16.12 -17.60 -1.51
C ARG A 175 -15.87 -18.68 -0.45
N ARG A 176 -14.60 -19.03 -0.21
CA ARG A 176 -14.17 -19.96 0.86
C ARG A 176 -13.58 -19.27 2.10
N GLY A 177 -13.62 -17.94 2.15
CA GLY A 177 -13.01 -17.15 3.24
C GLY A 177 -11.51 -16.93 3.12
N TYR A 178 -10.86 -17.40 2.04
CA TYR A 178 -9.40 -17.32 1.87
C TYR A 178 -8.83 -15.90 1.81
N ALA A 179 -9.57 -14.94 1.25
CA ALA A 179 -9.16 -13.54 1.29
C ALA A 179 -9.01 -13.02 2.74
N MET A 180 -9.97 -13.37 3.60
CA MET A 180 -9.95 -13.01 5.02
C MET A 180 -8.83 -13.73 5.76
N MET A 181 -8.55 -14.99 5.42
CA MET A 181 -7.45 -15.77 5.99
C MET A 181 -6.07 -15.17 5.65
N LEU A 182 -5.86 -14.84 4.37
CA LEU A 182 -4.64 -14.20 3.87
C LEU A 182 -4.40 -12.84 4.54
N GLU A 183 -5.42 -11.99 4.58
CA GLU A 183 -5.31 -10.67 5.22
C GLU A 183 -5.06 -10.78 6.72
N SER A 184 -5.77 -11.68 7.42
CA SER A 184 -5.54 -11.95 8.85
C SER A 184 -4.12 -12.41 9.13
N TYR A 185 -3.59 -13.29 8.27
CA TYR A 185 -2.21 -13.76 8.39
C TYR A 185 -1.22 -12.60 8.24
N LEU A 186 -1.42 -11.72 7.26
CA LEU A 186 -0.51 -10.59 7.06
C LEU A 186 -0.63 -9.54 8.18
N ILE A 187 -1.82 -9.29 8.71
CA ILE A 187 -2.01 -8.45 9.91
C ILE A 187 -1.20 -9.01 11.09
N ASN A 188 -1.32 -10.32 11.33
CA ASN A 188 -0.56 -11.00 12.39
C ASN A 188 0.95 -10.90 12.17
N TYR A 189 1.41 -11.06 10.93
CA TYR A 189 2.81 -10.88 10.57
C TYR A 189 3.28 -9.45 10.91
N PHE A 190 2.52 -8.41 10.58
CA PHE A 190 2.89 -7.02 10.93
C PHE A 190 2.99 -6.84 12.45
N ILE A 191 2.03 -7.39 13.21
CA ILE A 191 2.03 -7.34 14.68
C ILE A 191 3.29 -8.01 15.24
N ASP A 192 3.66 -9.19 14.73
CA ASP A 192 4.87 -9.92 15.16
C ASP A 192 6.16 -9.12 14.90
N HIS A 193 6.16 -8.26 13.89
CA HIS A 193 7.28 -7.39 13.53
C HIS A 193 7.21 -5.99 14.18
N SER A 194 6.24 -5.74 15.05
CA SER A 194 5.98 -4.42 15.64
C SER A 194 5.78 -3.33 14.58
N TRP A 195 5.11 -3.68 13.48
CA TRP A 195 4.65 -2.78 12.43
C TRP A 195 3.16 -2.51 12.58
N ILE A 196 2.70 -1.35 12.10
CA ILE A 196 1.28 -1.03 12.08
C ILE A 196 0.68 -1.68 10.83
N PRO A 197 -0.29 -2.60 10.93
CA PRO A 197 -0.94 -3.16 9.75
C PRO A 197 -1.84 -2.11 9.10
N TYR A 198 -1.53 -1.75 7.85
CA TYR A 198 -2.37 -0.89 7.03
C TYR A 198 -2.37 -1.32 5.57
N CYS A 199 -3.45 -1.02 4.85
CA CYS A 199 -3.54 -1.21 3.41
C CYS A 199 -4.19 0.00 2.74
N GLN A 200 -4.05 0.06 1.43
CA GLN A 200 -4.61 1.11 0.59
C GLN A 200 -5.72 0.51 -0.27
N VAL A 201 -6.94 1.04 -0.13
CA VAL A 201 -8.12 0.49 -0.80
C VAL A 201 -8.64 1.53 -1.79
N ILE A 202 -8.58 1.22 -3.08
CA ILE A 202 -9.12 2.06 -4.16
C ILE A 202 -10.58 2.40 -3.85
N GLU A 203 -10.96 3.67 -4.05
CA GLU A 203 -12.22 4.23 -3.57
C GLU A 203 -13.48 3.46 -4.02
N ASP A 204 -13.44 2.88 -5.22
CA ASP A 204 -14.55 2.10 -5.80
C ASP A 204 -14.46 0.59 -5.52
N ASN A 205 -13.45 0.12 -4.79
CA ASN A 205 -13.31 -1.29 -4.44
C ASN A 205 -14.13 -1.63 -3.18
N TYR A 206 -15.46 -1.66 -3.35
CA TYR A 206 -16.41 -1.96 -2.27
C TYR A 206 -16.17 -3.33 -1.63
N ALA A 207 -15.72 -4.33 -2.40
CA ALA A 207 -15.44 -5.67 -1.86
C ALA A 207 -14.29 -5.63 -0.85
N SER A 208 -13.17 -4.98 -1.20
CA SER A 208 -12.04 -4.80 -0.29
C SER A 208 -12.41 -3.93 0.90
N LEU A 209 -13.15 -2.83 0.72
CA LEU A 209 -13.60 -2.00 1.83
C LEU A 209 -14.43 -2.79 2.85
N GLN A 210 -15.32 -3.69 2.39
CA GLN A 210 -16.11 -4.54 3.27
C GLN A 210 -15.26 -5.63 3.95
N LEU A 211 -14.26 -6.17 3.25
CA LEU A 211 -13.30 -7.11 3.84
C LEU A 211 -12.54 -6.45 5.00
N GLN A 212 -11.98 -5.26 4.79
CA GLN A 212 -11.21 -4.55 5.80
C GLN A 212 -12.06 -4.20 7.03
N LYS A 213 -13.31 -3.75 6.83
CA LYS A 213 -14.26 -3.51 7.94
C LYS A 213 -14.56 -4.78 8.74
N LYS A 214 -14.72 -5.93 8.08
CA LYS A 214 -14.97 -7.21 8.76
C LYS A 214 -13.81 -7.67 9.63
N LEU A 215 -12.59 -7.34 9.20
CA LEU A 215 -11.35 -7.62 9.95
C LEU A 215 -11.10 -6.62 11.07
N GLY A 216 -11.93 -5.57 11.19
CA GLY A 216 -11.83 -4.57 12.24
C GLY A 216 -10.87 -3.43 11.90
N LEU A 217 -10.52 -3.23 10.63
CA LEU A 217 -9.74 -2.07 10.22
C LEU A 217 -10.64 -0.82 10.19
N GLU A 218 -10.09 0.28 10.71
CA GLU A 218 -10.69 1.61 10.56
C GLU A 218 -10.36 2.16 9.18
N ILE A 219 -11.33 2.78 8.51
CA ILE A 219 -11.17 3.35 7.16
C ILE A 219 -11.03 4.86 7.28
N SER A 220 -10.03 5.44 6.61
CA SER A 220 -9.82 6.88 6.56
C SER A 220 -11.01 7.63 5.96
N SER A 221 -11.17 8.88 6.38
CA SER A 221 -12.21 9.77 5.84
C SER A 221 -11.74 10.54 4.60
N ARG A 222 -10.43 10.56 4.35
CA ARG A 222 -9.78 11.25 3.22
C ARG A 222 -9.09 10.25 2.31
N LEU A 223 -8.99 10.64 1.05
CA LEU A 223 -8.29 9.90 0.01
C LEU A 223 -6.82 10.30 -0.04
N SER A 224 -5.99 9.35 -0.47
CA SER A 224 -4.65 9.58 -1.00
C SER A 224 -4.67 9.42 -2.51
N TYR A 225 -3.91 10.27 -3.20
CA TYR A 225 -3.86 10.30 -4.67
C TYR A 225 -2.50 9.80 -5.13
N TRP A 226 -2.50 8.75 -5.96
CA TRP A 226 -1.29 8.20 -6.57
C TRP A 226 -1.14 8.71 -8.00
N LEU A 227 0.04 9.25 -8.29
CA LEU A 227 0.39 9.79 -9.60
C LEU A 227 1.72 9.20 -10.07
N PHE A 228 1.81 8.87 -11.36
CA PHE A 228 3.06 8.46 -12.01
C PHE A 228 3.44 9.45 -13.11
N GLU A 229 4.72 9.42 -13.48
CA GLU A 229 5.21 10.04 -14.70
C GLU A 229 4.50 9.43 -15.93
N ASN A 230 4.39 10.22 -16.99
CA ASN A 230 3.89 9.79 -18.30
C ASN A 230 4.94 9.04 -19.12
#